data_AF-A0A2D5MP54-F1
#
_entry.id   AF-A0A2D5MP54-F1
#
_cell.length_a   1.000
_cell.length_b   1.000
_cell.length_c   1.000
_cell.angle_alpha   90.00
_cell.angle_beta   90.00
_cell.angle_gamma   90.00
#
_symmetry.space_group_name_H-M   'P 1'
#
loop_
_entity.id
_entity.type
_entity.pdbx_description
1 polymer ?
#
loop_
_entity_poly.entity_id
_entity_poly.type
_entity_poly.pdbx_seq_one_letter_code
_entity_poly.pdbx_strand_id
1 'polypeptide(L)'
;MNGPTSPEEFQKQMQDFLQKQFKGFETNGFTGSQPSGTEEEVLKTSQKDEFDFSYRPRDIKSHLDRYVIKQDEAKKVLSVALCDHYNAVREAFKGNEQSQYTKQNVMLMGPTGVGKTYLIRSIAELIGVPFVKADATKFSETGYVGGDVEDLVRDLVRQADGDVERAQYGIVYIDEIDKIASSSEQQGGRDVSGQGVQTTLLKLMEETEVPARAPHDMAGQIQSMMEGSGKNKKGSTINTRHILFVVSGAFAQLDKIVQRRLKESSIGFASSKQEDIEQDQILEHAKTPDFIKYGFEPEFIGRLPVRVVCHSLSINDLEQILKTSEGSIIRQYKQSFAAYGIKSHFEDTGLRRIAELAIEEETGARGLMTVCEKIFRDLKFEFPSSRVKEFSVNAELVNNPRDTMETLLANAPEQDDEAVDSTLKEFAALFSSQHSLNIEFTNDARKELTRMAKASSLTVADFCRDHFRDLHFGLKLISGNTGQTNFKLDKSFAENPDTALSQQVVASYKEKDGND
;
A
#
# COMPACT_ATOMS: atom_id res chain seq x y z
N MET A 1 32.09 -53.97 6.51
CA MET A 1 31.80 -53.14 5.33
C MET A 1 32.49 -51.82 5.56
N ASN A 2 33.42 -51.48 4.67
CA ASN A 2 34.46 -50.47 4.88
C ASN A 2 33.87 -49.06 5.05
N GLY A 3 34.24 -48.37 6.13
CA GLY A 3 33.97 -46.94 6.29
C GLY A 3 34.83 -46.09 5.35
N PRO A 4 34.43 -44.85 5.04
CA PRO A 4 35.17 -43.99 4.12
C PRO A 4 36.57 -43.73 4.68
N THR A 5 37.58 -44.00 3.87
CA THR A 5 38.99 -44.04 4.28
C THR A 5 39.77 -42.79 3.91
N SER A 6 39.11 -41.74 3.43
CA SER A 6 39.74 -40.43 3.27
C SER A 6 38.73 -39.28 3.38
N PRO A 7 39.15 -38.09 3.85
CA PRO A 7 38.32 -36.88 3.86
C PRO A 7 37.74 -36.51 2.48
N GLU A 8 38.46 -36.87 1.41
CA GLU A 8 38.05 -36.65 0.02
C GLU A 8 36.88 -37.55 -0.39
N GLU A 9 36.85 -38.81 0.06
CA GLU A 9 35.73 -39.73 -0.19
C GLU A 9 34.45 -39.27 0.51
N PHE A 10 34.57 -38.71 1.72
CA PHE A 10 33.43 -38.16 2.48
C PHE A 10 32.86 -36.90 1.79
N GLN A 11 33.72 -35.99 1.35
CA GLN A 11 33.29 -34.80 0.58
C GLN A 11 32.56 -35.20 -0.70
N LYS A 12 33.09 -36.18 -1.43
CA LYS A 12 32.48 -36.65 -2.68
C LYS A 12 31.10 -37.29 -2.45
N GLN A 13 30.96 -38.10 -1.39
CA GLN A 13 29.67 -38.67 -1.01
C GLN A 13 28.64 -37.60 -0.61
N MET A 14 29.08 -36.56 0.11
CA MET A 14 28.21 -35.46 0.52
C MET A 14 27.78 -34.59 -0.66
N GLN A 15 28.66 -34.36 -1.63
CA GLN A 15 28.37 -33.62 -2.86
C GLN A 15 27.39 -34.40 -3.76
N ASP A 16 27.60 -35.71 -3.93
CA ASP A 16 26.68 -36.59 -4.66
C ASP A 16 25.30 -36.68 -3.98
N PHE A 17 25.24 -36.64 -2.65
CA PHE A 17 23.98 -36.64 -1.89
C PHE A 17 23.20 -35.33 -2.12
N LEU A 18 23.86 -34.18 -2.04
CA LEU A 18 23.24 -32.87 -2.25
C LEU A 18 22.75 -32.69 -3.68
N GLN A 19 23.50 -33.17 -4.68
CA GLN A 19 23.13 -33.05 -6.08
C GLN A 19 21.95 -33.96 -6.47
N LYS A 20 21.79 -35.11 -5.79
CA LYS A 20 20.63 -36.01 -5.96
C LYS A 20 19.36 -35.48 -5.30
N GLN A 21 19.47 -34.81 -4.15
CA GLN A 21 18.31 -34.24 -3.44
C GLN A 21 17.87 -32.88 -3.99
N PHE A 22 18.80 -32.07 -4.50
CA PHE A 22 18.54 -30.72 -4.99
C PHE A 22 18.96 -30.60 -6.45
N LYS A 23 18.09 -31.02 -7.37
CA LYS A 23 18.28 -30.77 -8.81
C LYS A 23 18.25 -29.27 -9.07
N GLY A 24 19.41 -28.67 -9.35
CA GLY A 24 19.56 -27.26 -9.71
C GLY A 24 20.65 -26.49 -8.94
N PHE A 25 21.33 -27.13 -7.98
CA PHE A 25 22.43 -26.49 -7.26
C PHE A 25 23.76 -26.69 -8.00
N GLU A 26 24.20 -25.69 -8.77
CA GLU A 26 25.55 -25.66 -9.35
C GLU A 26 26.56 -25.30 -8.26
N THR A 27 27.47 -26.23 -7.94
CA THR A 27 28.63 -25.97 -7.07
C THR A 27 29.85 -25.72 -7.92
N ASN A 28 30.16 -24.44 -8.18
CA ASN A 28 31.45 -24.08 -8.75
C ASN A 28 32.55 -24.18 -7.68
N GLY A 29 33.41 -25.19 -7.82
CA GLY A 29 34.84 -25.14 -7.51
C GLY A 29 35.26 -24.94 -6.04
N PHE A 30 35.28 -26.04 -5.27
CA PHE A 30 36.18 -26.16 -4.13
C PHE A 30 37.61 -26.43 -4.64
N THR A 31 38.41 -25.39 -4.83
CA THR A 31 39.87 -25.54 -4.98
C THR A 31 40.58 -24.55 -4.06
N GLY A 32 41.26 -25.09 -3.05
CA GLY A 32 42.15 -24.30 -2.19
C GLY A 32 43.34 -23.78 -2.97
N SER A 33 43.65 -22.50 -2.80
CA SER A 33 44.93 -21.90 -3.17
C SER A 33 45.32 -20.82 -2.15
N GLN A 34 46.62 -20.75 -1.85
CA GLN A 34 47.24 -19.86 -0.89
C GLN A 34 47.15 -18.37 -1.30
N PRO A 35 47.23 -17.42 -0.35
CA PRO A 35 47.04 -16.01 -0.65
C PRO A 35 48.33 -15.41 -1.24
N SER A 36 48.27 -14.99 -2.50
CA SER A 36 49.29 -14.12 -3.10
C SER A 36 48.61 -12.96 -3.83
N GLY A 37 48.92 -11.74 -3.42
CA GLY A 37 48.79 -10.54 -4.25
C GLY A 37 47.44 -9.82 -4.21
N THR A 38 47.35 -8.84 -3.31
CA THR A 38 46.80 -7.49 -3.56
C THR A 38 45.60 -7.36 -4.51
N GLU A 39 44.42 -7.65 -4.00
CA GLU A 39 43.24 -6.84 -4.27
C GLU A 39 42.57 -6.62 -2.89
N GLU A 40 42.67 -5.39 -2.38
CA GLU A 40 41.84 -4.95 -1.26
C GLU A 40 40.39 -4.95 -1.76
N GLU A 41 39.72 -6.10 -1.68
CA GLU A 41 38.28 -6.11 -1.52
C GLU A 41 38.01 -5.34 -0.23
N VAL A 42 37.67 -4.07 -0.40
CA VAL A 42 37.05 -3.25 0.64
C VAL A 42 35.79 -4.00 1.03
N LEU A 43 35.91 -4.87 2.04
CA LEU A 43 34.84 -5.23 2.94
C LEU A 43 34.21 -3.90 3.30
N LYS A 44 33.08 -3.59 2.67
CA LYS A 44 32.17 -2.58 3.17
C LYS A 44 31.82 -3.07 4.56
N THR A 45 32.58 -2.63 5.55
CA THR A 45 32.10 -2.49 6.92
C THR A 45 30.76 -1.84 6.75
N SER A 46 29.69 -2.63 6.94
CA SER A 46 28.36 -2.12 7.18
C SER A 46 28.56 -1.06 8.23
N GLN A 47 28.43 0.21 7.82
CA GLN A 47 28.34 1.29 8.78
C GLN A 47 27.21 0.86 9.69
N LYS A 48 27.52 0.58 10.97
CA LYS A 48 26.48 0.48 11.99
C LYS A 48 25.78 1.83 11.91
N ASP A 49 24.59 1.86 11.33
CA ASP A 49 23.76 3.06 11.32
C ASP A 49 23.57 3.43 12.78
N GLU A 50 24.30 4.45 13.22
CA GLU A 50 24.16 4.99 14.56
C GLU A 50 22.75 5.57 14.64
N PHE A 51 21.93 5.04 15.55
CA PHE A 51 20.57 5.51 15.74
C PHE A 51 20.58 6.95 16.27
N ASP A 52 20.60 7.92 15.36
CA ASP A 52 20.66 9.35 15.68
C ASP A 52 19.26 9.99 15.69
N PHE A 53 18.48 9.65 16.72
CA PHE A 53 17.22 10.33 16.96
C PHE A 53 17.46 11.74 17.52
N SER A 54 17.12 12.78 16.75
CA SER A 54 17.31 14.19 17.12
C SER A 54 16.05 15.06 17.01
N TYR A 55 14.90 14.44 16.73
CA TYR A 55 13.63 15.16 16.56
C TYR A 55 13.09 15.72 17.88
N ARG A 56 12.58 16.95 17.82
CA ARG A 56 11.79 17.54 18.91
C ARG A 56 10.30 17.27 18.69
N PRO A 57 9.45 17.32 19.73
CA PRO A 57 8.02 17.08 19.57
C PRO A 57 7.34 17.99 18.53
N ARG A 58 7.82 19.25 18.41
CA ARG A 58 7.31 20.17 17.38
C ARG A 58 7.67 19.72 15.96
N ASP A 59 8.86 19.14 15.76
CA ASP A 59 9.29 18.67 14.44
C ASP A 59 8.42 17.49 13.99
N ILE A 60 8.13 16.54 14.90
CA ILE A 60 7.21 15.41 14.63
C ILE A 60 5.80 15.92 14.34
N LYS A 61 5.25 16.83 15.16
CA LYS A 61 3.92 17.40 14.92
C LYS A 61 3.86 18.11 13.56
N SER A 62 4.86 18.93 13.24
CA SER A 62 4.91 19.63 11.95
C SER A 62 5.00 18.67 10.77
N HIS A 63 5.71 17.55 10.91
CA HIS A 63 5.68 16.50 9.90
C HIS A 63 4.26 15.93 9.75
N LEU A 64 3.60 15.56 10.86
CA LEU A 64 2.25 15.01 10.85
C LEU A 64 1.21 15.98 10.29
N ASP A 65 1.34 17.29 10.55
CA ASP A 65 0.42 18.32 10.06
C ASP A 65 0.33 18.37 8.53
N ARG A 66 1.34 17.86 7.81
CA ARG A 66 1.34 17.79 6.33
C ARG A 66 0.49 16.65 5.78
N TYR A 67 0.28 15.60 6.57
CA TYR A 67 -0.37 14.37 6.15
C TYR A 67 -1.72 14.14 6.84
N VAL A 68 -1.84 14.50 8.13
CA VAL A 68 -3.00 14.26 8.98
C VAL A 68 -3.69 15.58 9.35
N ILE A 69 -4.90 15.74 8.82
CA ILE A 69 -5.79 16.86 9.09
C ILE A 69 -6.54 16.64 10.42
N LYS A 70 -6.82 17.72 11.15
CA LYS A 70 -7.42 17.71 12.51
C LYS A 70 -6.47 17.03 13.51
N GLN A 71 -7.00 16.22 14.42
CA GLN A 71 -6.25 15.40 15.39
C GLN A 71 -5.11 16.12 16.12
N ASP A 72 -5.27 17.40 16.44
CA ASP A 72 -4.16 18.24 16.92
C ASP A 72 -3.62 17.81 18.28
N GLU A 73 -4.52 17.53 19.25
CA GLU A 73 -4.10 16.99 20.54
C GLU A 73 -3.49 15.59 20.39
N ALA A 74 -4.03 14.74 19.51
CA ALA A 74 -3.43 13.43 19.24
C ALA A 74 -2.01 13.53 18.68
N LYS A 75 -1.78 14.39 17.67
CA LYS A 75 -0.45 14.65 17.11
C LYS A 75 0.51 15.16 18.18
N LYS A 76 0.05 16.05 19.06
CA LYS A 76 0.87 16.63 20.14
C LYS A 76 1.24 15.58 21.20
N VAL A 77 0.28 14.82 21.72
CA VAL A 77 0.52 13.78 22.74
C VAL A 77 1.45 12.70 22.19
N LEU A 78 1.21 12.23 20.96
CA LEU A 78 2.08 11.27 20.28
C LEU A 78 3.50 11.81 20.10
N SER A 79 3.63 13.05 19.65
CA SER A 79 4.95 13.66 19.43
C SER A 79 5.77 13.75 20.72
N VAL A 80 5.12 14.02 21.86
CA VAL A 80 5.80 14.02 23.17
C VAL A 80 6.19 12.61 23.58
N ALA A 81 5.23 11.68 23.61
CA ALA A 81 5.47 10.30 24.07
C ALA A 81 6.55 9.59 23.25
N LEU A 82 6.58 9.78 21.93
CA LEU A 82 7.55 9.14 21.06
C LEU A 82 8.93 9.81 21.17
N CYS A 83 9.00 11.14 21.33
CA CYS A 83 10.27 11.80 21.64
C CYS A 83 10.85 11.29 22.97
N ASP A 84 10.04 11.14 24.00
CA ASP A 84 10.50 10.64 25.29
C ASP A 84 11.03 9.20 25.16
N HIS A 85 10.31 8.33 24.45
CA HIS A 85 10.73 6.95 24.17
C HIS A 85 12.05 6.89 23.42
N TYR A 86 12.16 7.58 22.28
CA TYR A 86 13.36 7.46 21.43
C TYR A 86 14.57 8.22 21.94
N ASN A 87 14.38 9.25 22.79
CA ASN A 87 15.50 9.81 23.55
C ASN A 87 16.03 8.81 24.57
N ALA A 88 15.17 8.07 25.27
CA ALA A 88 15.60 7.01 26.20
C ALA A 88 16.33 5.89 25.46
N VAL A 89 15.82 5.46 24.30
CA VAL A 89 16.50 4.50 23.41
C VAL A 89 17.88 5.00 22.99
N ARG A 90 18.00 6.25 22.54
CA ARG A 90 19.28 6.85 22.14
C ARG A 90 20.29 6.87 23.29
N GLU A 91 19.85 7.19 24.51
CA GLU A 91 20.74 7.16 25.68
C GLU A 91 21.14 5.73 26.06
N ALA A 92 20.26 4.74 25.89
CA ALA A 92 20.62 3.32 26.03
C ALA A 92 21.70 2.90 25.02
N PHE A 93 21.61 3.34 23.75
CA PHE A 93 22.65 3.12 22.74
C PHE A 93 24.01 3.70 23.12
N LYS A 94 24.03 4.84 23.81
CA LYS A 94 25.26 5.47 24.31
C LYS A 94 25.84 4.79 25.56
N GLY A 95 25.20 3.73 26.07
CA GLY A 95 25.58 3.06 27.31
C GLY A 95 25.10 3.76 28.58
N ASN A 96 24.26 4.79 28.47
CA ASN A 96 23.67 5.53 29.59
C ASN A 96 22.26 5.00 29.93
N GLU A 97 22.08 3.67 29.87
CA GLU A 97 20.77 3.06 30.06
C GLU A 97 20.24 3.31 31.48
N GLN A 98 19.01 3.84 31.57
CA GLN A 98 18.35 4.04 32.84
C GLN A 98 17.88 2.69 33.41
N SER A 99 18.30 2.37 34.63
CA SER A 99 17.96 1.10 35.27
C SER A 99 16.45 0.94 35.52
N GLN A 100 15.70 2.04 35.66
CA GLN A 100 14.25 2.04 35.93
C GLN A 100 13.43 2.62 34.77
N TYR A 101 13.89 2.45 33.53
CA TYR A 101 13.10 2.87 32.37
C TYR A 101 11.78 2.09 32.28
N THR A 102 10.66 2.81 32.24
CA THR A 102 9.35 2.23 31.95
C THR A 102 8.88 2.79 30.62
N LYS A 103 8.84 1.93 29.58
CA LYS A 103 8.35 2.36 28.27
C LYS A 103 6.87 2.77 28.35
N GLN A 104 6.54 3.86 27.66
CA GLN A 104 5.21 4.44 27.65
C GLN A 104 4.46 3.97 26.42
N ASN A 105 3.89 2.76 26.48
CA ASN A 105 3.07 2.25 25.38
C ASN A 105 1.81 3.11 25.21
N VAL A 106 1.29 3.13 23.99
CA VAL A 106 0.25 4.06 23.57
C VAL A 106 -1.04 3.30 23.25
N MET A 107 -2.17 3.83 23.69
CA MET A 107 -3.50 3.40 23.28
C MET A 107 -4.18 4.53 22.48
N LEU A 108 -4.52 4.25 21.22
CA LEU A 108 -5.31 5.11 20.35
C LEU A 108 -6.78 4.69 20.37
N MET A 109 -7.66 5.65 20.64
CA MET A 109 -9.12 5.46 20.64
C MET A 109 -9.75 6.38 19.61
N GLY A 110 -10.82 5.93 18.96
CA GLY A 110 -11.61 6.77 18.05
C GLY A 110 -12.20 5.98 16.88
N PRO A 111 -13.09 6.58 16.08
CA PRO A 111 -13.79 5.86 15.02
C PRO A 111 -12.87 5.34 13.91
N THR A 112 -13.40 4.47 13.06
CA THR A 112 -12.68 4.00 11.87
C THR A 112 -12.44 5.17 10.90
N GLY A 113 -11.35 5.10 10.14
CA GLY A 113 -11.08 6.10 9.10
C GLY A 113 -10.63 7.50 9.56
N VAL A 114 -10.36 7.72 10.85
CA VAL A 114 -9.86 9.02 11.36
C VAL A 114 -8.33 9.21 11.29
N GLY A 115 -7.61 8.20 10.80
CA GLY A 115 -6.15 8.27 10.60
C GLY A 115 -5.27 7.63 11.67
N LYS A 116 -5.82 6.84 12.61
CA LYS A 116 -5.05 6.15 13.69
C LYS A 116 -3.82 5.39 13.19
N THR A 117 -4.01 4.46 12.24
CA THR A 117 -2.88 3.71 11.64
C THR A 117 -1.92 4.62 10.88
N TYR A 118 -2.47 5.62 10.18
CA TYR A 118 -1.68 6.50 9.33
C TYR A 118 -0.75 7.41 10.16
N LEU A 119 -1.25 7.94 11.29
CA LEU A 119 -0.46 8.68 12.27
C LEU A 119 0.80 7.90 12.68
N ILE A 120 0.64 6.68 13.18
CA ILE A 120 1.77 5.90 13.71
C ILE A 120 2.72 5.49 12.59
N ARG A 121 2.19 5.10 11.42
CA ARG A 121 3.02 4.78 10.26
C ARG A 121 3.87 5.97 9.82
N SER A 122 3.28 7.15 9.68
CA SER A 122 4.02 8.36 9.31
C SER A 122 5.10 8.72 10.32
N ILE A 123 4.87 8.51 11.62
CA ILE A 123 5.92 8.74 12.62
C ILE A 123 7.02 7.69 12.51
N ALA A 124 6.67 6.41 12.31
CA ALA A 124 7.67 5.35 12.13
C ALA A 124 8.57 5.62 10.93
N GLU A 125 7.98 6.04 9.81
CA GLU A 125 8.69 6.44 8.58
C GLU A 125 9.59 7.67 8.81
N LEU A 126 9.12 8.68 9.55
CA LEU A 126 9.92 9.86 9.89
C LEU A 126 11.13 9.51 10.76
N ILE A 127 10.95 8.62 11.74
CA ILE A 127 11.99 8.21 12.68
C ILE A 127 12.96 7.21 12.03
N GLY A 128 12.52 6.44 11.04
CA GLY A 128 13.34 5.45 10.34
C GLY A 128 13.47 4.12 11.09
N VAL A 129 12.44 3.73 11.85
CA VAL A 129 12.43 2.50 12.65
C VAL A 129 11.56 1.40 12.02
N PRO A 130 11.87 0.11 12.26
CA PRO A 130 11.04 -1.00 11.80
C PRO A 130 9.60 -0.88 12.33
N PHE A 131 8.61 -1.13 11.48
CA PHE A 131 7.19 -1.01 11.82
C PHE A 131 6.43 -2.27 11.42
N VAL A 132 5.73 -2.87 12.38
CA VAL A 132 4.82 -3.99 12.14
C VAL A 132 3.40 -3.57 12.49
N LYS A 133 2.46 -3.84 11.57
CA LYS A 133 1.02 -3.73 11.81
C LYS A 133 0.41 -5.11 11.92
N ALA A 134 -0.37 -5.34 12.97
CA ALA A 134 -1.22 -6.51 13.12
C ALA A 134 -2.63 -6.15 13.58
N ASP A 135 -3.51 -7.15 13.55
CA ASP A 135 -4.89 -7.09 13.98
C ASP A 135 -5.06 -8.03 15.16
N ALA A 136 -5.58 -7.53 16.28
CA ALA A 136 -5.72 -8.30 17.52
C ALA A 136 -6.61 -9.54 17.35
N THR A 137 -7.58 -9.48 16.44
CA THR A 137 -8.56 -10.57 16.21
C THR A 137 -7.94 -11.81 15.58
N LYS A 138 -6.73 -11.69 15.02
CA LYS A 138 -6.01 -12.82 14.38
C LYS A 138 -5.26 -13.70 15.37
N PHE A 139 -5.08 -13.24 16.61
CA PHE A 139 -4.31 -13.97 17.62
C PHE A 139 -5.19 -14.90 18.43
N SER A 140 -4.59 -15.98 18.92
CA SER A 140 -5.23 -16.92 19.85
C SER A 140 -4.26 -17.32 20.95
N GLU A 141 -4.76 -17.67 22.14
CA GLU A 141 -3.90 -18.04 23.29
C GLU A 141 -2.97 -19.22 22.97
N THR A 142 -3.45 -20.20 22.21
CA THR A 142 -2.71 -21.44 21.93
C THR A 142 -1.85 -21.36 20.67
N GLY A 143 -2.04 -20.35 19.81
CA GLY A 143 -1.38 -20.26 18.50
C GLY A 143 -1.73 -21.39 17.52
N TYR A 144 -2.66 -22.29 17.86
CA TYR A 144 -3.03 -23.47 17.04
C TYR A 144 -4.14 -23.19 16.04
N VAL A 145 -5.06 -22.27 16.35
CA VAL A 145 -6.22 -21.91 15.49
C VAL A 145 -6.10 -20.47 14.96
N GLY A 146 -5.27 -19.63 15.61
CA GLY A 146 -4.90 -18.29 15.17
C GLY A 146 -3.38 -18.06 15.26
N GLY A 147 -2.90 -16.88 14.88
CA GLY A 147 -1.48 -16.53 14.93
C GLY A 147 -0.91 -16.47 16.36
N ASP A 148 0.40 -16.64 16.47
CA ASP A 148 1.16 -16.43 17.70
C ASP A 148 1.50 -14.94 17.85
N VAL A 149 1.34 -14.40 19.05
CA VAL A 149 1.63 -13.00 19.33
C VAL A 149 3.13 -12.71 19.24
N GLU A 150 3.98 -13.70 19.51
CA GLU A 150 5.44 -13.56 19.36
C GLU A 150 5.86 -13.34 17.89
N ASP A 151 5.03 -13.72 16.92
CA ASP A 151 5.28 -13.43 15.51
C ASP A 151 5.37 -11.94 15.23
N LEU A 152 4.76 -11.08 16.05
CA LEU A 152 4.91 -9.62 15.96
C LEU A 152 6.39 -9.20 16.06
N VAL A 153 7.14 -9.83 16.95
CA VAL A 153 8.54 -9.51 17.20
C VAL A 153 9.42 -10.12 16.10
N ARG A 154 9.09 -11.32 15.62
CA ARG A 154 9.78 -11.96 14.49
C ARG A 154 9.57 -11.17 13.19
N ASP A 155 8.38 -10.65 12.98
CA ASP A 155 8.04 -9.79 11.85
C ASP A 155 8.82 -8.46 11.89
N LEU A 156 9.13 -7.92 13.08
CA LEU A 156 9.98 -6.74 13.20
C LEU A 156 11.41 -7.02 12.73
N VAL A 157 11.98 -8.20 13.03
CA VAL A 157 13.28 -8.59 12.49
C VAL A 157 13.25 -8.73 10.98
N ARG A 158 12.17 -9.28 10.42
CA ARG A 158 12.01 -9.34 8.97
C ARG A 158 11.93 -7.95 8.35
N GLN A 159 11.24 -7.00 8.98
CA GLN A 159 11.19 -5.60 8.55
C GLN A 159 12.54 -4.87 8.71
N ALA A 160 13.41 -5.38 9.58
CA ALA A 160 14.77 -4.88 9.78
C ALA A 160 15.81 -5.63 8.94
N ASP A 161 15.39 -6.39 7.91
CA ASP A 161 16.26 -7.18 7.04
C ASP A 161 17.17 -8.17 7.80
N GLY A 162 16.68 -8.73 8.91
CA GLY A 162 17.44 -9.63 9.76
C GLY A 162 18.27 -8.96 10.86
N ASP A 163 18.30 -7.62 10.91
CA ASP A 163 19.02 -6.86 11.93
C ASP A 163 18.25 -6.86 13.26
N VAL A 164 18.69 -7.74 14.16
CA VAL A 164 18.13 -7.87 15.51
C VAL A 164 18.34 -6.61 16.34
N GLU A 165 19.50 -5.94 16.24
CA GLU A 165 19.76 -4.71 17.00
C GLU A 165 18.74 -3.64 16.56
N ARG A 166 18.55 -3.42 15.26
CA ARG A 166 17.56 -2.45 14.76
C ARG A 166 16.12 -2.82 15.12
N ALA A 167 15.76 -4.10 15.10
CA ALA A 167 14.41 -4.56 15.41
C ALA A 167 13.97 -4.26 16.85
N GLN A 168 14.90 -4.21 17.81
CA GLN A 168 14.62 -3.91 19.22
C GLN A 168 14.07 -2.51 19.46
N TYR A 169 14.18 -1.62 18.48
CA TYR A 169 13.71 -0.22 18.56
C TYR A 169 12.53 0.04 17.63
N GLY A 170 11.92 -1.03 17.11
CA GLY A 170 10.77 -0.94 16.24
C GLY A 170 9.47 -0.58 16.97
N ILE A 171 8.44 -0.37 16.16
CA ILE A 171 7.07 -0.11 16.61
C ILE A 171 6.19 -1.29 16.23
N VAL A 172 5.51 -1.86 17.22
CA VAL A 172 4.42 -2.83 17.01
C VAL A 172 3.09 -2.09 17.15
N TYR A 173 2.36 -1.99 16.04
CA TYR A 173 1.01 -1.43 16.01
C TYR A 173 -0.03 -2.56 15.95
N ILE A 174 -0.96 -2.57 16.90
CA ILE A 174 -2.02 -3.58 17.01
C ILE A 174 -3.37 -2.88 16.87
N ASP A 175 -4.07 -3.12 15.77
CA ASP A 175 -5.43 -2.63 15.53
C ASP A 175 -6.48 -3.55 16.18
N GLU A 176 -7.71 -3.05 16.33
CA GLU A 176 -8.87 -3.80 16.85
C GLU A 176 -8.67 -4.39 18.24
N ILE A 177 -7.86 -3.74 19.09
CA ILE A 177 -7.61 -4.21 20.46
C ILE A 177 -8.88 -4.23 21.32
N ASP A 178 -9.88 -3.43 20.97
CA ASP A 178 -11.19 -3.42 21.64
C ASP A 178 -11.97 -4.73 21.44
N LYS A 179 -11.63 -5.55 20.44
CA LYS A 179 -12.31 -6.82 20.14
C LYS A 179 -11.86 -7.98 21.01
N ILE A 180 -10.72 -7.87 21.67
CA ILE A 180 -10.20 -8.89 22.60
C ILE A 180 -10.57 -8.62 24.06
N ALA A 181 -11.28 -7.51 24.32
CA ALA A 181 -11.85 -7.22 25.63
C ALA A 181 -12.97 -8.22 25.94
N SER A 182 -12.97 -8.79 27.15
CA SER A 182 -13.96 -9.79 27.55
C SER A 182 -15.35 -9.17 27.56
N SER A 183 -16.30 -9.75 26.82
CA SER A 183 -17.69 -9.26 26.82
C SER A 183 -18.35 -9.52 28.17
N SER A 184 -18.54 -8.49 29.00
CA SER A 184 -19.21 -8.65 30.31
C SER A 184 -20.70 -9.02 30.22
N GLU A 185 -21.31 -8.93 29.02
CA GLU A 185 -22.75 -9.13 28.81
C GLU A 185 -23.13 -10.49 28.18
N GLN A 186 -22.19 -11.30 27.69
CA GLN A 186 -22.54 -12.63 27.19
C GLN A 186 -22.66 -13.65 28.35
N GLN A 187 -23.90 -13.94 28.72
CA GLN A 187 -24.26 -15.03 29.62
C GLN A 187 -23.67 -16.37 29.15
N GLY A 188 -22.76 -16.95 29.94
CA GLY A 188 -22.63 -18.41 30.06
C GLY A 188 -21.31 -19.05 29.62
N GLY A 189 -20.35 -18.33 29.05
CA GLY A 189 -19.02 -18.86 28.72
C GLY A 189 -17.92 -17.95 29.24
N ARG A 190 -16.90 -18.50 29.94
CA ARG A 190 -15.65 -17.76 30.14
C ARG A 190 -15.04 -17.54 28.76
N ASP A 191 -14.83 -16.28 28.38
CA ASP A 191 -14.18 -15.93 27.12
C ASP A 191 -12.65 -16.09 27.26
N VAL A 192 -12.23 -17.36 27.30
CA VAL A 192 -10.83 -17.75 27.59
C VAL A 192 -9.88 -17.22 26.51
N SER A 193 -10.36 -17.09 25.26
CA SER A 193 -9.53 -16.70 24.11
C SER A 193 -9.07 -15.24 24.18
N GLY A 194 -9.97 -14.29 24.50
CA GLY A 194 -9.63 -12.86 24.55
C GLY A 194 -8.68 -12.51 25.70
N GLN A 195 -8.94 -13.05 26.90
CA GLN A 195 -8.07 -12.87 28.07
C GLN A 195 -6.69 -13.49 27.88
N GLY A 196 -6.62 -14.67 27.24
CA GLY A 196 -5.35 -15.32 26.91
C GLY A 196 -4.49 -14.46 25.99
N VAL A 197 -5.08 -13.84 24.95
CA VAL A 197 -4.37 -12.91 24.05
C VAL A 197 -3.87 -11.68 24.80
N GLN A 198 -4.70 -11.07 25.67
CA GLN A 198 -4.26 -9.93 26.50
C GLN A 198 -3.06 -10.30 27.38
N THR A 199 -3.07 -11.49 27.98
CA THR A 199 -1.99 -11.98 28.85
C THR A 199 -0.69 -12.21 28.09
N THR A 200 -0.76 -12.77 26.88
CA THR A 200 0.44 -12.98 26.04
C THR A 200 1.00 -11.65 25.55
N LEU A 201 0.15 -10.71 25.13
CA LEU A 201 0.56 -9.35 24.76
C LEU A 201 1.23 -8.62 25.93
N LEU A 202 0.69 -8.77 27.14
CA LEU A 202 1.25 -8.16 28.35
C LEU A 202 2.73 -8.57 28.54
N LYS A 203 3.07 -9.85 28.39
CA LYS A 203 4.46 -10.34 28.49
C LYS A 203 5.39 -9.62 27.50
N LEU A 204 4.94 -9.40 26.27
CA LEU A 204 5.74 -8.70 25.26
C LEU A 204 5.91 -7.20 25.58
N MET A 205 4.87 -6.58 26.15
CA MET A 205 4.88 -5.17 26.55
C MET A 205 5.74 -4.89 27.79
N GLU A 206 6.17 -5.92 28.52
CA GLU A 206 7.10 -5.80 29.64
C GLU A 206 8.54 -5.85 29.14
N GLU A 207 9.33 -6.82 29.59
CA GLU A 207 10.67 -7.10 29.10
C GLU A 207 10.78 -8.61 28.99
N THR A 208 10.71 -9.12 27.76
CA THR A 208 10.79 -10.56 27.46
C THR A 208 11.84 -10.79 26.38
N GLU A 209 12.56 -11.90 26.50
CA GLU A 209 13.44 -12.41 25.44
C GLU A 209 12.65 -13.32 24.51
N VAL A 210 12.50 -12.91 23.25
CA VAL A 210 11.77 -13.67 22.23
C VAL A 210 12.77 -14.26 21.23
N PRO A 211 12.68 -15.55 20.87
CA PRO A 211 13.54 -16.12 19.83
C PRO A 211 13.36 -15.39 18.49
N ALA A 212 14.48 -14.97 17.89
CA ALA A 212 14.45 -14.17 16.67
C ALA A 212 13.99 -14.94 15.41
N ARG A 213 13.92 -16.28 15.51
CA ARG A 213 13.49 -17.18 14.44
C ARG A 213 12.52 -18.21 15.00
N ALA A 214 11.55 -18.63 14.19
CA ALA A 214 10.62 -19.68 14.57
C ALA A 214 11.35 -21.05 14.68
N PRO A 215 10.96 -21.93 15.62
CA PRO A 215 11.57 -23.26 15.78
C PRO A 215 11.51 -24.16 14.54
N HIS A 216 10.64 -23.86 13.57
CA HIS A 216 10.42 -24.65 12.35
C HIS A 216 11.01 -24.05 11.08
N ASP A 217 11.72 -22.92 11.16
CA ASP A 217 12.39 -22.32 10.01
C ASP A 217 13.63 -23.13 9.60
N MET A 218 13.42 -24.18 8.79
CA MET A 218 14.50 -25.03 8.27
C MET A 218 15.49 -24.24 7.40
N ALA A 219 15.06 -23.19 6.71
CA ALA A 219 15.95 -22.36 5.89
C ALA A 219 16.88 -21.53 6.79
N GLY A 220 16.33 -20.88 7.82
CA GLY A 220 17.12 -20.17 8.84
C GLY A 220 18.05 -21.08 9.64
N GLN A 221 17.62 -22.32 9.94
CA GLN A 221 18.47 -23.34 10.57
C GLN A 221 19.60 -23.81 9.66
N ILE A 222 19.35 -24.06 8.37
CA ILE A 222 20.39 -24.42 7.40
C ILE A 222 21.39 -23.26 7.21
N GLN A 223 20.89 -22.02 7.12
CA GLN A 223 21.72 -20.81 7.03
C GLN A 223 22.67 -20.71 8.25
N SER A 224 22.14 -20.87 9.47
CA SER A 224 22.96 -20.87 10.70
C SER A 224 23.90 -22.07 10.84
N MET A 225 23.57 -23.21 10.23
CA MET A 225 24.48 -24.36 10.16
C MET A 225 25.61 -24.13 9.14
N MET A 226 25.34 -23.42 8.03
CA MET A 226 26.34 -23.03 7.03
C MET A 226 27.26 -21.90 7.52
N GLU A 227 26.74 -20.94 8.31
CA GLU A 227 27.51 -19.81 8.85
C GLU A 227 28.53 -20.20 9.94
N GLY A 228 28.58 -21.50 10.30
CA GLY A 228 29.71 -22.10 10.98
C GLY A 228 29.78 -21.87 12.49
N SER A 229 30.31 -22.89 13.18
CA SER A 229 30.57 -22.96 14.63
C SER A 229 31.66 -21.98 15.12
N GLY A 230 31.58 -20.71 14.73
CA GLY A 230 32.40 -19.62 15.24
C GLY A 230 31.69 -18.89 16.39
N LYS A 231 32.42 -18.63 17.48
CA LYS A 231 31.98 -17.87 18.66
C LYS A 231 31.39 -16.49 18.29
N ASN A 232 30.09 -16.42 18.02
CA ASN A 232 29.20 -15.29 18.29
C ASN A 232 27.75 -15.67 17.94
N LYS A 233 27.05 -16.34 18.87
CA LYS A 233 25.57 -16.40 18.87
C LYS A 233 24.98 -15.03 19.25
N LYS A 234 25.33 -13.96 18.54
CA LYS A 234 24.65 -12.67 18.70
C LYS A 234 23.50 -12.65 17.70
N GLY A 235 22.26 -12.68 18.19
CA GLY A 235 21.05 -12.64 17.36
C GLY A 235 20.10 -13.84 17.46
N SER A 236 20.22 -14.71 18.48
CA SER A 236 19.23 -15.78 18.69
C SER A 236 17.94 -15.30 19.35
N THR A 237 18.00 -14.21 20.11
CA THR A 237 16.86 -13.65 20.85
C THR A 237 16.81 -12.13 20.68
N ILE A 238 15.63 -11.58 20.88
CA ILE A 238 15.30 -10.17 20.80
C ILE A 238 14.69 -9.77 22.14
N ASN A 239 15.26 -8.75 22.77
CA ASN A 239 14.68 -8.17 23.97
C ASN A 239 13.62 -7.12 23.61
N THR A 240 12.41 -7.22 24.19
CA THR A 240 11.28 -6.32 23.89
C THR A 240 11.23 -5.04 24.73
N ARG A 241 12.24 -4.76 25.57
CA ARG A 241 12.30 -3.58 26.46
C ARG A 241 12.13 -2.25 25.73
N HIS A 242 12.73 -2.13 24.55
CA HIS A 242 12.75 -0.89 23.75
C HIS A 242 11.78 -0.87 22.56
N ILE A 243 11.04 -1.96 22.35
CA ILE A 243 10.00 -2.04 21.33
C ILE A 243 8.78 -1.24 21.82
N LEU A 244 8.35 -0.25 21.03
CA LEU A 244 7.18 0.55 21.37
C LEU A 244 5.92 -0.17 20.92
N PHE A 245 5.01 -0.43 21.85
CA PHE A 245 3.69 -0.97 21.52
C PHE A 245 2.68 0.17 21.38
N VAL A 246 1.95 0.18 20.27
CA VAL A 246 0.83 1.07 20.03
C VAL A 246 -0.39 0.24 19.73
N VAL A 247 -1.39 0.29 20.59
CA VAL A 247 -2.66 -0.41 20.38
C VAL A 247 -3.74 0.58 19.93
N SER A 248 -4.68 0.13 19.12
CA SER A 248 -5.73 0.96 18.54
C SER A 248 -7.05 0.23 18.56
N GLY A 249 -8.14 0.96 18.81
CA GLY A 249 -9.49 0.41 18.77
C GLY A 249 -10.54 1.48 18.50
N ALA A 250 -11.74 1.05 18.13
CA ALA A 250 -12.90 1.93 18.01
C ALA A 250 -13.54 2.21 19.36
N PHE A 251 -13.49 1.23 20.27
CA PHE A 251 -14.05 1.29 21.63
C PHE A 251 -15.53 1.69 21.63
N ALA A 252 -16.29 1.10 20.71
CA ALA A 252 -17.74 1.26 20.69
C ALA A 252 -18.31 0.90 22.07
N GLN A 253 -19.22 1.72 22.60
CA GLN A 253 -19.85 1.61 23.92
C GLN A 253 -19.01 2.06 25.13
N LEU A 254 -17.70 2.31 24.98
CA LEU A 254 -16.90 2.86 26.07
C LEU A 254 -17.40 4.27 26.44
N ASP A 255 -17.83 5.03 25.45
CA ASP A 255 -18.50 6.33 25.60
C ASP A 255 -19.69 6.25 26.59
N LYS A 256 -20.54 5.23 26.47
CA LYS A 256 -21.69 5.01 27.38
C LYS A 256 -21.25 4.71 28.81
N ILE A 257 -20.18 3.92 28.98
CA ILE A 257 -19.62 3.61 30.31
C ILE A 257 -19.09 4.88 30.97
N VAL A 258 -18.29 5.65 30.25
CA VAL A 258 -17.71 6.91 30.72
C VAL A 258 -18.82 7.92 31.04
N GLN A 259 -19.80 8.07 30.15
CA GLN A 259 -20.93 8.99 30.32
C GLN A 259 -21.76 8.64 31.56
N ARG A 260 -22.06 7.36 31.79
CA ARG A 260 -22.80 6.91 32.99
C ARG A 260 -22.04 7.30 34.26
N ARG A 261 -20.73 7.06 34.31
CA ARG A 261 -19.89 7.43 35.47
C ARG A 261 -19.84 8.95 35.69
N LEU A 262 -19.70 9.73 34.63
CA LEU A 262 -19.69 11.19 34.73
C LEU A 262 -21.01 11.74 35.27
N LYS A 263 -22.15 11.16 34.85
CA LYS A 263 -23.49 11.50 35.35
C LYS A 263 -23.72 11.08 36.81
N GLU A 264 -23.21 9.90 37.22
CA GLU A 264 -23.32 9.44 38.61
C GLU A 264 -22.49 10.31 39.56
N SER A 265 -21.34 10.82 39.11
CA SER A 265 -20.44 11.65 39.91
C SER A 265 -21.01 13.06 40.20
N SER A 266 -21.89 13.58 39.33
CA SER A 266 -22.48 14.93 39.49
C SER A 266 -23.70 15.00 40.42
N ILE A 267 -24.28 13.85 40.80
CA ILE A 267 -25.44 13.78 41.71
C ILE A 267 -25.02 14.01 43.18
N GLY A 268 -23.74 13.80 43.53
CA GLY A 268 -23.26 13.70 44.92
C GLY A 268 -22.87 15.00 45.63
N PHE A 269 -22.54 16.09 44.93
CA PHE A 269 -22.08 17.34 45.55
C PHE A 269 -22.43 18.53 44.65
N ALA A 270 -23.31 19.42 45.13
CA ALA A 270 -23.62 20.75 44.59
C ALA A 270 -23.89 20.82 43.07
N SER A 271 -25.16 20.95 42.69
CA SER A 271 -25.63 21.14 41.31
C SER A 271 -25.07 22.42 40.66
N SER A 272 -23.84 22.39 40.16
CA SER A 272 -23.37 23.34 39.16
C SER A 272 -23.87 22.88 37.79
N LYS A 273 -24.45 23.80 37.02
CA LYS A 273 -24.93 23.61 35.64
C LYS A 273 -23.92 22.77 34.86
N GLN A 274 -24.33 21.59 34.40
CA GLN A 274 -23.53 20.81 33.44
C GLN A 274 -23.50 21.61 32.14
N GLU A 275 -22.29 21.94 31.67
CA GLU A 275 -22.07 22.05 30.24
C GLU A 275 -22.26 20.64 29.67
N ASP A 276 -23.17 20.51 28.70
CA ASP A 276 -23.35 19.25 27.98
C ASP A 276 -22.04 18.92 27.28
N ILE A 277 -21.26 17.99 27.87
CA ILE A 277 -20.03 17.48 27.24
C ILE A 277 -20.43 16.90 25.88
N GLU A 278 -19.83 17.44 24.82
CA GLU A 278 -20.08 16.97 23.47
C GLU A 278 -19.77 15.47 23.35
N GLN A 279 -20.62 14.76 22.61
CA GLN A 279 -20.53 13.30 22.50
C GLN A 279 -19.15 12.83 21.96
N ASP A 280 -18.51 13.63 21.10
CA ASP A 280 -17.20 13.37 20.48
C ASP A 280 -16.01 13.58 21.44
N GLN A 281 -16.24 14.18 22.63
CA GLN A 281 -15.22 14.44 23.66
C GLN A 281 -15.32 13.50 24.87
N ILE A 282 -16.37 12.69 24.97
CA ILE A 282 -16.61 11.81 26.13
C ILE A 282 -15.41 10.88 26.40
N LEU A 283 -14.80 10.34 25.34
CA LEU A 283 -13.67 9.42 25.46
C LEU A 283 -12.41 10.06 26.05
N GLU A 284 -12.26 11.40 25.99
CA GLU A 284 -11.13 12.10 26.61
C GLU A 284 -11.11 11.97 28.12
N HIS A 285 -12.29 11.77 28.72
CA HIS A 285 -12.44 11.58 30.15
C HIS A 285 -12.30 10.11 30.59
N ALA A 286 -11.97 9.19 29.69
CA ALA A 286 -11.85 7.77 30.01
C ALA A 286 -10.73 7.52 31.04
N LYS A 287 -11.06 6.79 32.12
CA LYS A 287 -10.13 6.38 33.19
C LYS A 287 -10.02 4.87 33.22
N THR A 288 -8.98 4.37 33.90
CA THR A 288 -8.71 2.93 34.02
C THR A 288 -9.93 2.09 34.45
N PRO A 289 -10.77 2.53 35.43
CA PRO A 289 -11.97 1.77 35.79
C PRO A 289 -12.97 1.57 34.65
N ASP A 290 -13.02 2.49 33.67
CA ASP A 290 -13.94 2.35 32.53
C ASP A 290 -13.47 1.25 31.58
N PHE A 291 -12.16 1.13 31.33
CA PHE A 291 -11.59 0.07 30.51
C PHE A 291 -11.69 -1.30 31.18
N ILE A 292 -11.54 -1.36 32.51
CA ILE A 292 -11.77 -2.60 33.26
C ILE A 292 -13.24 -3.01 33.13
N LYS A 293 -14.16 -2.06 33.30
CA LYS A 293 -15.60 -2.31 33.11
C LYS A 293 -15.95 -2.66 31.67
N TYR A 294 -15.17 -2.18 30.70
CA TYR A 294 -15.29 -2.54 29.28
C TYR A 294 -14.87 -3.98 29.00
N GLY A 295 -13.97 -4.56 29.81
CA GLY A 295 -13.51 -5.95 29.66
C GLY A 295 -12.00 -6.13 29.50
N PHE A 296 -11.20 -5.11 29.78
CA PHE A 296 -9.74 -5.27 29.80
C PHE A 296 -9.21 -5.65 31.17
N GLU A 297 -8.14 -6.45 31.18
CA GLU A 297 -7.43 -6.77 32.41
C GLU A 297 -6.74 -5.51 33.00
N PRO A 298 -6.80 -5.29 34.33
CA PRO A 298 -6.17 -4.13 34.97
C PRO A 298 -4.67 -4.01 34.67
N GLU A 299 -3.97 -5.14 34.62
CA GLU A 299 -2.53 -5.22 34.34
C GLU A 299 -2.21 -4.77 32.91
N PHE A 300 -3.03 -5.21 31.94
CA PHE A 300 -2.91 -4.84 30.54
C PHE A 300 -3.07 -3.32 30.35
N ILE A 301 -4.13 -2.74 30.92
CA ILE A 301 -4.36 -1.29 30.85
C ILE A 301 -3.30 -0.50 31.62
N GLY A 302 -2.74 -1.08 32.68
CA GLY A 302 -1.60 -0.50 33.43
C GLY A 302 -0.36 -0.30 32.56
N ARG A 303 -0.16 -1.11 31.51
CA ARG A 303 0.94 -0.96 30.55
C ARG A 303 0.66 0.04 29.43
N LEU A 304 -0.52 0.66 29.38
CA LEU A 304 -0.96 1.64 28.37
C LEU A 304 -1.26 3.01 29.01
N PRO A 305 -0.25 3.70 29.57
CA PRO A 305 -0.44 4.96 30.27
C PRO A 305 -0.75 6.13 29.33
N VAL A 306 -0.25 6.11 28.09
CA VAL A 306 -0.48 7.18 27.12
C VAL A 306 -1.74 6.87 26.33
N ARG A 307 -2.81 7.61 26.61
CA ARG A 307 -4.12 7.44 25.99
C ARG A 307 -4.42 8.62 25.10
N VAL A 308 -4.71 8.34 23.84
CA VAL A 308 -4.90 9.35 22.80
C VAL A 308 -6.25 9.13 22.14
N VAL A 309 -7.07 10.17 22.10
CA VAL A 309 -8.36 10.15 21.41
C VAL A 309 -8.20 10.81 20.04
N CYS A 310 -8.72 10.16 19.01
CA CYS A 310 -8.86 10.69 17.67
C CYS A 310 -10.36 10.92 17.38
N HIS A 311 -10.68 12.12 16.93
CA HIS A 311 -12.04 12.60 16.74
C HIS A 311 -12.62 12.26 15.37
N SER A 312 -13.94 12.25 15.29
CA SER A 312 -14.65 12.07 14.02
C SER A 312 -14.31 13.16 13.02
N LEU A 313 -14.33 12.84 11.72
CA LEU A 313 -14.04 13.80 10.64
C LEU A 313 -15.34 14.44 10.15
N SER A 314 -15.36 15.76 10.04
CA SER A 314 -16.45 16.51 9.41
C SER A 314 -16.29 16.59 7.89
N ILE A 315 -17.33 17.05 7.18
CA ILE A 315 -17.27 17.34 5.74
C ILE A 315 -16.10 18.28 5.42
N ASN A 316 -15.92 19.33 6.21
CA ASN A 316 -14.84 20.29 6.01
C ASN A 316 -13.46 19.65 6.22
N ASP A 317 -13.32 18.72 7.18
CA ASP A 317 -12.07 17.99 7.40
C ASP A 317 -11.74 17.08 6.22
N LEU A 318 -12.74 16.36 5.69
CA LEU A 318 -12.58 15.51 4.50
C LEU A 318 -12.26 16.32 3.25
N GLU A 319 -12.92 17.47 3.06
CA GLU A 319 -12.62 18.41 1.98
C GLU A 319 -11.16 18.89 2.06
N GLN A 320 -10.70 19.25 3.27
CA GLN A 320 -9.29 19.60 3.49
C GLN A 320 -8.34 18.43 3.21
N ILE A 321 -8.68 17.20 3.61
CA ILE A 321 -7.88 16.01 3.29
C ILE A 321 -7.70 15.88 1.78
N LEU A 322 -8.74 16.07 0.98
CA LEU A 322 -8.66 16.02 -0.48
C LEU A 322 -7.79 17.16 -1.05
N LYS A 323 -7.88 18.35 -0.46
CA LYS A 323 -7.27 19.58 -0.99
C LYS A 323 -5.81 19.77 -0.60
N THR A 324 -5.46 19.61 0.67
CA THR A 324 -4.17 20.05 1.23
C THR A 324 -3.26 18.92 1.67
N SER A 325 -3.79 17.75 2.06
CA SER A 325 -2.97 16.64 2.54
C SER A 325 -1.95 16.22 1.48
N GLU A 326 -0.70 16.01 1.92
CA GLU A 326 0.34 15.48 1.04
C GLU A 326 0.02 14.08 0.52
N GLY A 327 -0.71 13.30 1.32
CA GLY A 327 -1.20 11.95 0.99
C GLY A 327 -2.57 11.92 0.29
N SER A 328 -3.07 13.04 -0.21
CA SER A 328 -4.40 13.11 -0.83
C SER A 328 -4.56 12.15 -2.02
N ILE A 329 -5.67 11.40 -2.02
CA ILE A 329 -6.06 10.49 -3.12
C ILE A 329 -6.26 11.23 -4.45
N ILE A 330 -6.63 12.52 -4.42
CA ILE A 330 -6.80 13.35 -5.61
C ILE A 330 -5.50 13.45 -6.41
N ARG A 331 -4.35 13.47 -5.73
CA ARG A 331 -3.04 13.49 -6.41
C ARG A 331 -2.83 12.23 -7.25
N GLN A 332 -3.26 11.07 -6.75
CA GLN A 332 -3.17 9.81 -7.48
C GLN A 332 -4.06 9.82 -8.73
N TYR A 333 -5.30 10.32 -8.63
CA TYR A 333 -6.17 10.46 -9.80
C TYR A 333 -5.63 11.46 -10.82
N LYS A 334 -5.13 12.63 -10.37
CA LYS A 334 -4.47 13.60 -11.25
C LYS A 334 -3.31 12.98 -12.02
N GLN A 335 -2.44 12.23 -11.33
CA GLN A 335 -1.32 11.52 -11.96
C GLN A 335 -1.80 10.43 -12.93
N SER A 336 -2.84 9.67 -12.56
CA SER A 336 -3.41 8.62 -13.41
C SER A 336 -3.95 9.17 -14.73
N PHE A 337 -4.66 10.30 -14.72
CA PHE A 337 -5.11 10.95 -15.95
C PHE A 337 -3.94 11.59 -16.72
N ALA A 338 -3.01 12.23 -16.01
CA ALA A 338 -1.84 12.86 -16.63
C ALA A 338 -0.93 11.85 -17.36
N ALA A 339 -0.89 10.59 -16.91
CA ALA A 339 -0.16 9.52 -17.60
C ALA A 339 -0.70 9.24 -19.02
N TYR A 340 -1.97 9.54 -19.28
CA TYR A 340 -2.60 9.49 -20.61
C TYR A 340 -2.60 10.86 -21.32
N GLY A 341 -1.88 11.84 -20.78
CA GLY A 341 -1.85 13.21 -21.31
C GLY A 341 -3.14 14.00 -21.05
N ILE A 342 -3.95 13.60 -20.07
CA ILE A 342 -5.25 14.20 -19.76
C ILE A 342 -5.11 15.07 -18.50
N LYS A 343 -5.40 16.37 -18.62
CA LYS A 343 -5.38 17.31 -17.50
C LYS A 343 -6.71 17.28 -16.75
N SER A 344 -6.67 17.04 -15.45
CA SER A 344 -7.86 17.06 -14.59
C SER A 344 -7.80 18.22 -13.59
N HIS A 345 -8.82 19.06 -13.63
CA HIS A 345 -8.95 20.24 -12.77
C HIS A 345 -9.98 19.96 -11.68
N PHE A 346 -9.55 19.83 -10.43
CA PHE A 346 -10.45 19.56 -9.31
C PHE A 346 -10.89 20.88 -8.68
N GLU A 347 -12.17 21.21 -8.80
CA GLU A 347 -12.77 22.41 -8.25
C GLU A 347 -13.25 22.19 -6.81
N ASP A 348 -13.28 23.26 -6.02
CA ASP A 348 -13.72 23.20 -4.62
C ASP A 348 -15.15 22.64 -4.48
N THR A 349 -16.04 22.95 -5.44
CA THR A 349 -17.41 22.41 -5.46
C THR A 349 -17.45 20.89 -5.64
N GLY A 350 -16.58 20.34 -6.50
CA GLY A 350 -16.43 18.90 -6.70
C GLY A 350 -15.81 18.21 -5.49
N LEU A 351 -14.74 18.79 -4.93
CA LEU A 351 -14.09 18.25 -3.73
C LEU A 351 -15.03 18.20 -2.53
N ARG A 352 -15.79 19.28 -2.31
CA ARG A 352 -16.80 19.32 -1.26
C ARG A 352 -17.88 18.28 -1.47
N ARG A 353 -18.35 18.10 -2.70
CA ARG A 353 -19.37 17.08 -2.99
C ARG A 353 -18.87 15.65 -2.78
N ILE A 354 -17.61 15.37 -3.13
CA ILE A 354 -16.96 14.08 -2.82
C ILE A 354 -16.90 13.87 -1.28
N ALA A 355 -16.55 14.91 -0.53
CA ALA A 355 -16.50 14.85 0.93
C ALA A 355 -17.87 14.58 1.57
N GLU A 356 -18.94 15.20 1.04
CA GLU A 356 -20.33 14.94 1.48
C GLU A 356 -20.72 13.48 1.25
N LEU A 357 -20.51 12.95 0.04
CA LEU A 357 -20.77 11.55 -0.29
C LEU A 357 -19.96 10.59 0.59
N ALA A 358 -18.72 10.94 0.96
CA ALA A 358 -17.89 10.09 1.80
C ALA A 358 -18.32 10.06 3.27
N ILE A 359 -19.02 11.09 3.78
CA ILE A 359 -19.65 11.04 5.10
C ILE A 359 -20.80 10.04 5.12
N GLU A 360 -21.58 9.97 4.04
CA GLU A 360 -22.70 9.02 3.90
C GLU A 360 -22.22 7.55 3.89
N GLU A 361 -20.95 7.29 3.55
CA GLU A 361 -20.35 5.95 3.60
C GLU A 361 -19.99 5.48 5.03
N GLU A 362 -20.14 6.32 6.06
CA GLU A 362 -19.90 6.00 7.49
C GLU A 362 -18.54 5.34 7.82
N THR A 363 -17.54 5.51 6.96
CA THR A 363 -16.21 4.88 7.09
C THR A 363 -15.07 5.88 7.27
N GLY A 364 -15.40 7.16 7.53
CA GLY A 364 -14.44 8.25 7.67
C GLY A 364 -13.67 8.51 6.38
N ALA A 365 -12.38 8.86 6.47
CA ALA A 365 -11.56 9.16 5.29
C ALA A 365 -11.36 7.95 4.35
N ARG A 366 -11.64 6.71 4.80
CA ARG A 366 -11.61 5.54 3.92
C ARG A 366 -12.72 5.60 2.85
N GLY A 367 -13.86 6.22 3.17
CA GLY A 367 -14.97 6.41 2.23
C GLY A 367 -14.59 7.26 1.02
N LEU A 368 -13.62 8.17 1.14
CA LEU A 368 -13.14 8.99 0.03
C LEU A 368 -12.64 8.13 -1.15
N MET A 369 -11.97 7.01 -0.87
CA MET A 369 -11.47 6.12 -1.91
C MET A 369 -12.62 5.42 -2.64
N THR A 370 -13.61 4.91 -1.90
CA THR A 370 -14.81 4.28 -2.46
C THR A 370 -15.57 5.23 -3.37
N VAL A 371 -15.79 6.46 -2.89
CA VAL A 371 -16.51 7.51 -3.65
C VAL A 371 -15.73 7.89 -4.90
N CYS A 372 -14.43 8.16 -4.79
CA CYS A 372 -13.62 8.53 -5.95
C CYS A 372 -13.57 7.40 -6.99
N GLU A 373 -13.45 6.13 -6.57
CA GLU A 373 -13.41 5.02 -7.51
C GLU A 373 -14.73 4.87 -8.26
N LYS A 374 -15.86 5.02 -7.56
CA LYS A 374 -17.18 5.00 -8.18
C LYS A 374 -17.35 6.12 -9.22
N ILE A 375 -16.85 7.33 -8.95
CA ILE A 375 -16.97 8.48 -9.85
C ILE A 375 -16.03 8.35 -11.05
N PHE A 376 -14.76 8.03 -10.81
CA PHE A 376 -13.72 8.13 -11.85
C PHE A 376 -13.52 6.85 -12.66
N ARG A 377 -14.10 5.71 -12.29
CA ARG A 377 -13.90 4.44 -12.99
C ARG A 377 -14.25 4.51 -14.48
N ASP A 378 -15.46 4.97 -14.80
CA ASP A 378 -15.92 5.03 -16.20
C ASP A 378 -15.11 6.09 -16.98
N LEU A 379 -14.79 7.23 -16.36
CA LEU A 379 -13.94 8.27 -16.96
C LEU A 379 -12.52 7.76 -17.25
N LYS A 380 -11.92 6.98 -16.34
CA LYS A 380 -10.60 6.36 -16.53
C LYS A 380 -10.61 5.30 -17.63
N PHE A 381 -11.76 4.73 -17.96
CA PHE A 381 -11.90 3.77 -19.05
C PHE A 381 -12.09 4.48 -20.39
N GLU A 382 -12.99 5.44 -20.47
CA GLU A 382 -13.37 6.11 -21.72
C GLU A 382 -12.36 7.18 -22.16
N PHE A 383 -11.89 8.04 -21.25
CA PHE A 383 -11.11 9.21 -21.62
C PHE A 383 -9.77 8.88 -22.32
N PRO A 384 -8.99 7.86 -21.89
CA PRO A 384 -7.74 7.50 -22.58
C PRO A 384 -7.91 7.15 -24.06
N SER A 385 -9.05 6.58 -24.44
CA SER A 385 -9.38 6.19 -25.83
C SER A 385 -10.09 7.30 -26.61
N SER A 386 -10.28 8.46 -25.97
CA SER A 386 -11.07 9.57 -26.52
C SER A 386 -10.20 10.76 -26.92
N ARG A 387 -10.85 11.78 -27.50
CA ARG A 387 -10.24 13.06 -27.85
C ARG A 387 -10.15 14.04 -26.67
N VAL A 388 -10.67 13.68 -25.49
CA VAL A 388 -10.66 14.56 -24.31
C VAL A 388 -9.22 14.74 -23.81
N LYS A 389 -8.76 16.00 -23.73
CA LYS A 389 -7.43 16.36 -23.21
C LYS A 389 -7.48 17.05 -21.86
N GLU A 390 -8.62 17.61 -21.49
CA GLU A 390 -8.83 18.24 -20.20
C GLU A 390 -10.29 18.14 -19.76
N PHE A 391 -10.51 18.11 -18.44
CA PHE A 391 -11.84 18.18 -17.85
C PHE A 391 -11.78 18.74 -16.42
N SER A 392 -12.92 19.29 -15.97
CA SER A 392 -13.10 19.78 -14.60
C SER A 392 -13.95 18.81 -13.78
N VAL A 393 -13.51 18.55 -12.55
CA VAL A 393 -14.25 17.82 -11.52
C VAL A 393 -14.95 18.86 -10.63
N ASN A 394 -16.20 19.14 -10.95
CA ASN A 394 -17.10 20.03 -10.21
C ASN A 394 -18.26 19.22 -9.58
N ALA A 395 -19.19 19.90 -8.91
CA ALA A 395 -20.33 19.23 -8.28
C ALA A 395 -21.25 18.50 -9.28
N GLU A 396 -21.38 18.99 -10.51
CA GLU A 396 -22.20 18.38 -11.56
C GLU A 396 -21.64 17.03 -12.00
N LEU A 397 -20.33 16.97 -12.31
CA LEU A 397 -19.64 15.73 -12.66
C LEU A 397 -19.74 14.69 -11.54
N VAL A 398 -19.61 15.13 -10.28
CA VAL A 398 -19.70 14.23 -9.12
C VAL A 398 -21.11 13.67 -8.95
N ASN A 399 -22.15 14.47 -9.20
CA ASN A 399 -23.54 14.04 -9.08
C ASN A 399 -24.00 13.15 -10.24
N ASN A 400 -23.60 13.48 -11.47
CA ASN A 400 -23.98 12.76 -12.68
C ASN A 400 -22.75 12.43 -13.54
N PRO A 401 -21.91 11.46 -13.11
CA PRO A 401 -20.64 11.18 -13.79
C PRO A 401 -20.83 10.74 -15.25
N ARG A 402 -21.83 9.90 -15.54
CA ARG A 402 -22.08 9.36 -16.88
C ARG A 402 -22.55 10.42 -17.86
N ASP A 403 -23.60 11.16 -17.52
CA ASP A 403 -24.16 12.20 -18.39
C ASP A 403 -23.13 13.31 -18.69
N THR A 404 -22.35 13.68 -17.67
CA THR A 404 -21.26 14.66 -17.84
C THR A 404 -20.14 14.11 -18.72
N MET A 405 -19.76 12.84 -18.53
CA MET A 405 -18.76 12.16 -19.36
C MET A 405 -19.19 12.10 -20.83
N GLU A 406 -20.42 11.68 -21.13
CA GLU A 406 -20.96 11.64 -22.49
C GLU A 406 -20.94 13.03 -23.14
N THR A 407 -21.31 14.05 -22.38
CA THR A 407 -21.26 15.45 -22.83
C THR A 407 -19.83 15.90 -23.13
N LEU A 408 -18.85 15.51 -22.32
CA LEU A 408 -17.43 15.82 -22.55
C LEU A 408 -16.87 15.10 -23.78
N LEU A 409 -17.24 13.83 -23.98
CA LEU A 409 -16.83 13.05 -25.15
C LEU A 409 -17.39 13.66 -26.45
N ALA A 410 -18.66 14.06 -26.45
CA ALA A 410 -19.30 14.69 -27.60
C ALA A 410 -18.68 16.06 -27.95
N ASN A 411 -18.30 16.84 -26.94
CA ASN A 411 -17.73 18.19 -27.11
C ASN A 411 -16.20 18.23 -27.20
N ALA A 412 -15.53 17.08 -27.19
CA ALA A 412 -14.07 17.05 -27.25
C ALA A 412 -13.54 17.78 -28.50
N PRO A 413 -12.40 18.50 -28.41
CA PRO A 413 -11.85 19.26 -29.53
C PRO A 413 -11.46 18.36 -30.71
N GLU A 414 -11.55 18.90 -31.91
CA GLU A 414 -11.09 18.21 -33.12
C GLU A 414 -9.57 18.04 -33.10
N GLN A 415 -9.09 16.93 -33.65
CA GLN A 415 -7.65 16.79 -33.90
C GLN A 415 -7.29 17.69 -35.08
N ASP A 416 -6.24 18.49 -34.96
CA ASP A 416 -5.77 19.26 -36.11
C ASP A 416 -5.22 18.34 -37.21
N ASP A 417 -5.21 18.84 -38.45
CA ASP A 417 -4.78 18.08 -39.63
C ASP A 417 -3.33 17.60 -39.55
N GLU A 418 -2.42 18.33 -38.88
CA GLU A 418 -1.01 17.94 -38.73
C GLU A 418 -0.86 16.77 -37.74
N ALA A 419 -1.60 16.81 -36.63
CA ALA A 419 -1.65 15.74 -35.63
C ALA A 419 -2.23 14.45 -36.23
N VAL A 420 -3.29 14.56 -37.04
CA VAL A 420 -3.86 13.44 -37.78
C VAL A 420 -2.84 12.86 -38.77
N ASP A 421 -2.15 13.70 -39.54
CA ASP A 421 -1.13 13.26 -40.49
C ASP A 421 0.03 12.53 -39.79
N SER A 422 0.53 13.07 -38.67
CA SER A 422 1.56 12.41 -37.87
C SER A 422 1.09 11.04 -37.37
N THR A 423 -0.14 10.98 -36.86
CA THR A 423 -0.74 9.75 -36.33
C THR A 423 -0.86 8.66 -37.40
N LEU A 424 -1.34 9.01 -38.59
CA LEU A 424 -1.48 8.04 -39.69
C LEU A 424 -0.13 7.57 -40.22
N LYS A 425 0.89 8.44 -40.24
CA LYS A 425 2.27 8.06 -40.59
C LYS A 425 2.89 7.12 -39.56
N GLU A 426 2.71 7.39 -38.27
CA GLU A 426 3.16 6.52 -37.19
C GLU A 426 2.48 5.15 -37.26
N PHE A 427 1.17 5.13 -37.50
CA PHE A 427 0.42 3.88 -37.71
C PHE A 427 0.97 3.08 -38.89
N ALA A 428 1.21 3.73 -40.03
CA ALA A 428 1.80 3.09 -41.21
C ALA A 428 3.21 2.54 -40.95
N ALA A 429 4.04 3.28 -40.21
CA ALA A 429 5.38 2.84 -39.84
C ALA A 429 5.36 1.63 -38.91
N LEU A 430 4.48 1.64 -37.89
CA LEU A 430 4.25 0.49 -37.00
C LEU A 430 3.77 -0.74 -37.76
N PHE A 431 2.79 -0.55 -38.65
CA PHE A 431 2.26 -1.62 -39.50
C PHE A 431 3.35 -2.25 -40.37
N SER A 432 4.17 -1.41 -41.01
CA SER A 432 5.29 -1.88 -41.84
C SER A 432 6.32 -2.64 -41.03
N SER A 433 6.71 -2.13 -39.86
CA SER A 433 7.64 -2.82 -38.96
C SER A 433 7.11 -4.19 -38.49
N GLN A 434 5.81 -4.31 -38.25
CA GLN A 434 5.21 -5.56 -37.73
C GLN A 434 4.92 -6.60 -38.81
N HIS A 435 4.63 -6.16 -40.03
CA HIS A 435 4.12 -7.05 -41.08
C HIS A 435 4.97 -7.12 -42.34
N SER A 436 6.05 -6.32 -42.43
CA SER A 436 6.90 -6.21 -43.63
C SER A 436 6.14 -5.78 -44.89
N LEU A 437 5.06 -5.01 -44.72
CA LEU A 437 4.23 -4.46 -45.79
C LEU A 437 4.09 -2.95 -45.60
N ASN A 438 4.36 -2.17 -46.63
CA ASN A 438 4.24 -0.72 -46.57
C ASN A 438 2.81 -0.30 -46.91
N ILE A 439 2.22 0.56 -46.08
CA ILE A 439 0.91 1.16 -46.33
C ILE A 439 1.05 2.68 -46.36
N GLU A 440 0.28 3.33 -47.22
CA GLU A 440 0.19 4.79 -47.31
C GLU A 440 -1.27 5.21 -47.46
N PHE A 441 -1.72 6.14 -46.62
CA PHE A 441 -3.09 6.66 -46.68
C PHE A 441 -3.17 7.82 -47.67
N THR A 442 -4.16 7.77 -48.56
CA THR A 442 -4.48 8.93 -49.43
C THR A 442 -5.14 10.06 -48.64
N ASN A 443 -5.11 11.28 -49.19
CA ASN A 443 -5.78 12.44 -48.57
C ASN A 443 -7.30 12.22 -48.37
N ASP A 444 -7.96 11.50 -49.29
CA ASP A 444 -9.39 11.22 -49.17
C ASP A 444 -9.66 10.15 -48.11
N ALA A 445 -8.80 9.13 -48.00
CA ALA A 445 -8.83 8.18 -46.89
C ALA A 445 -8.63 8.89 -45.54
N ARG A 446 -7.67 9.81 -45.44
CA ARG A 446 -7.43 10.61 -44.22
C ARG A 446 -8.70 11.33 -43.76
N LYS A 447 -9.33 12.09 -44.67
CA LYS A 447 -10.55 12.85 -44.35
C LYS A 447 -11.67 11.93 -43.86
N GLU A 448 -11.83 10.78 -44.51
CA GLU A 448 -12.86 9.82 -44.16
C GLU A 448 -12.59 9.15 -42.81
N LEU A 449 -11.36 8.69 -42.56
CA LEU A 449 -10.94 8.13 -41.26
C LEU A 449 -11.14 9.13 -40.12
N THR A 450 -10.80 10.40 -40.35
CA THR A 450 -11.00 11.48 -39.36
C THR A 450 -12.48 11.68 -39.07
N ARG A 451 -13.32 11.68 -40.11
CA ARG A 451 -14.78 11.81 -39.98
C ARG A 451 -15.38 10.62 -39.21
N MET A 452 -14.95 9.40 -39.51
CA MET A 452 -15.46 8.19 -38.86
C MET A 452 -14.97 8.07 -37.41
N ALA A 453 -13.69 8.36 -37.13
CA ALA A 453 -13.17 8.43 -35.77
C ALA A 453 -13.95 9.43 -34.91
N LYS A 454 -14.29 10.61 -35.49
CA LYS A 454 -15.15 11.60 -34.84
C LYS A 454 -16.54 11.06 -34.54
N ALA A 455 -17.19 10.40 -35.50
CA ALA A 455 -18.53 9.83 -35.31
C ALA A 455 -18.57 8.75 -34.22
N SER A 456 -17.44 8.07 -34.00
CA SER A 456 -17.25 7.07 -32.95
C SER A 456 -16.68 7.62 -31.64
N SER A 457 -16.42 8.94 -31.53
CA SER A 457 -15.78 9.58 -30.37
C SER A 457 -14.38 9.05 -30.01
N LEU A 458 -13.71 8.39 -30.95
CA LEU A 458 -12.36 7.84 -30.78
C LEU A 458 -11.29 8.80 -31.31
N THR A 459 -10.04 8.57 -30.91
CA THR A 459 -8.88 9.14 -31.61
C THR A 459 -8.71 8.46 -32.97
N VAL A 460 -8.10 9.15 -33.95
CA VAL A 460 -7.76 8.52 -35.25
C VAL A 460 -6.85 7.30 -35.06
N ALA A 461 -5.94 7.33 -34.07
CA ALA A 461 -5.03 6.21 -33.78
C ALA A 461 -5.79 4.95 -33.36
N ASP A 462 -6.68 5.08 -32.37
CA ASP A 462 -7.44 3.95 -31.84
C ASP A 462 -8.48 3.48 -32.84
N PHE A 463 -9.15 4.42 -33.53
CA PHE A 463 -10.05 4.08 -34.62
C PHE A 463 -9.32 3.25 -35.70
N CYS A 464 -8.13 3.67 -36.16
CA CYS A 464 -7.37 2.91 -37.16
C CYS A 464 -6.93 1.53 -36.64
N ARG A 465 -6.54 1.42 -35.38
CA ARG A 465 -6.15 0.14 -34.78
C ARG A 465 -7.28 -0.87 -34.79
N ASP A 466 -8.49 -0.43 -34.45
CA ASP A 466 -9.68 -1.27 -34.44
C ASP A 466 -10.17 -1.53 -35.87
N HIS A 467 -10.23 -0.49 -36.70
CA HIS A 467 -10.77 -0.53 -38.05
C HIS A 467 -9.91 -1.35 -39.02
N PHE A 468 -8.58 -1.36 -38.83
CA PHE A 468 -7.63 -2.09 -39.69
C PHE A 468 -7.01 -3.32 -39.02
N ARG A 469 -7.62 -3.85 -37.95
CA ARG A 469 -7.09 -4.99 -37.18
C ARG A 469 -6.69 -6.18 -38.05
N ASP A 470 -7.52 -6.52 -39.03
CA ASP A 470 -7.34 -7.71 -39.88
C ASP A 470 -6.73 -7.39 -41.26
N LEU A 471 -6.38 -6.12 -41.52
CA LEU A 471 -5.89 -5.63 -42.82
C LEU A 471 -4.66 -6.43 -43.30
N HIS A 472 -3.76 -6.77 -42.39
CA HIS A 472 -2.51 -7.46 -42.70
C HIS A 472 -2.71 -8.85 -43.30
N PHE A 473 -3.79 -9.57 -42.95
CA PHE A 473 -4.04 -10.91 -43.49
C PHE A 473 -4.32 -10.86 -44.99
N GLY A 474 -5.20 -9.96 -45.44
CA GLY A 474 -5.51 -9.85 -46.86
C GLY A 474 -4.39 -9.20 -47.68
N LEU A 475 -3.69 -8.21 -47.13
CA LEU A 475 -2.55 -7.62 -47.84
C LEU A 475 -1.41 -8.63 -48.05
N LYS A 476 -1.17 -9.55 -47.10
CA LYS A 476 -0.22 -10.65 -47.28
C LYS A 476 -0.64 -11.62 -48.39
N LEU A 477 -1.93 -11.92 -48.53
CA LEU A 477 -2.44 -12.75 -49.62
C LEU A 477 -2.21 -12.08 -50.98
N ILE A 478 -2.51 -10.79 -51.09
CA ILE A 478 -2.27 -10.02 -52.32
C ILE A 478 -0.77 -10.00 -52.64
N SER A 479 0.07 -9.69 -51.64
CA SER A 479 1.53 -9.70 -51.79
C SER A 479 2.08 -11.05 -52.27
N GLY A 480 1.56 -12.16 -51.75
CA GLY A 480 1.95 -13.51 -52.18
C GLY A 480 1.52 -13.86 -53.60
N ASN A 481 0.47 -13.22 -54.13
CA ASN A 481 -0.03 -13.45 -55.48
C ASN A 481 0.62 -12.53 -56.52
N THR A 482 0.90 -11.27 -56.19
CA THR A 482 1.37 -10.25 -57.15
C THR A 482 2.82 -9.82 -56.93
N GLY A 483 3.43 -10.17 -55.79
CA GLY A 483 4.74 -9.65 -55.38
C GLY A 483 4.71 -8.20 -54.87
N GLN A 484 3.53 -7.56 -54.81
CA GLN A 484 3.39 -6.19 -54.34
C GLN A 484 3.63 -6.10 -52.83
N THR A 485 4.43 -5.13 -52.39
CA THR A 485 4.75 -4.90 -50.97
C THR A 485 4.39 -3.50 -50.48
N ASN A 486 3.89 -2.64 -51.37
CA ASN A 486 3.49 -1.27 -51.07
C ASN A 486 2.05 -1.03 -51.49
N PHE A 487 1.20 -0.62 -50.55
CA PHE A 487 -0.25 -0.50 -50.71
C PHE A 487 -0.72 0.92 -50.40
N LYS A 488 -1.43 1.53 -51.36
CA LYS A 488 -2.10 2.80 -51.13
C LYS A 488 -3.53 2.54 -50.68
N LEU A 489 -3.86 2.99 -49.48
CA LEU A 489 -5.19 2.88 -48.90
C LEU A 489 -5.98 4.12 -49.29
N ASP A 490 -6.91 3.93 -50.21
CA ASP A 490 -7.81 4.97 -50.69
C ASP A 490 -9.07 5.09 -49.82
N LYS A 491 -10.01 5.96 -50.23
CA LYS A 491 -11.26 6.18 -49.50
C LYS A 491 -12.07 4.88 -49.29
N SER A 492 -12.00 3.91 -50.21
CA SER A 492 -12.75 2.66 -50.08
C SER A 492 -12.26 1.81 -48.92
N PHE A 493 -10.94 1.79 -48.69
CA PHE A 493 -10.34 1.15 -47.51
C PHE A 493 -10.72 1.84 -46.20
N ALA A 494 -10.88 3.18 -46.23
CA ALA A 494 -11.32 3.94 -45.06
C ALA A 494 -12.80 3.74 -44.74
N GLU A 495 -13.67 3.53 -45.74
CA GLU A 495 -15.11 3.32 -45.51
C GLU A 495 -15.43 1.86 -45.12
N ASN A 496 -14.83 0.89 -45.80
CA ASN A 496 -15.05 -0.54 -45.55
C ASN A 496 -13.83 -1.38 -45.98
N PRO A 497 -12.87 -1.60 -45.07
CA PRO A 497 -11.62 -2.30 -45.39
C PRO A 497 -11.85 -3.74 -45.84
N ASP A 498 -12.78 -4.48 -45.22
CA ASP A 498 -13.04 -5.88 -45.58
C ASP A 498 -13.53 -6.04 -47.02
N THR A 499 -14.42 -5.15 -47.45
CA THR A 499 -14.97 -5.17 -48.81
C THR A 499 -13.91 -4.77 -49.82
N ALA A 500 -13.15 -3.71 -49.55
CA ALA A 500 -12.05 -3.26 -50.41
C ALA A 500 -10.96 -4.33 -50.55
N LEU A 501 -10.58 -4.95 -49.43
CA LEU A 501 -9.60 -6.03 -49.37
C LEU A 501 -10.07 -7.25 -50.16
N SER A 502 -11.33 -7.66 -49.98
CA SER A 502 -11.91 -8.80 -50.71
C SER A 502 -11.89 -8.59 -52.22
N GLN A 503 -12.25 -7.38 -52.69
CA GLN A 503 -12.21 -7.04 -54.11
C GLN A 503 -10.78 -7.09 -54.67
N GLN A 504 -9.80 -6.55 -53.94
CA GLN A 504 -8.40 -6.59 -54.37
C GLN A 504 -7.80 -8.01 -54.32
N VAL A 505 -8.15 -8.83 -53.32
CA VAL A 505 -7.74 -10.24 -53.27
C VAL A 505 -8.27 -10.99 -54.49
N VAL A 506 -9.56 -10.85 -54.83
CA VAL A 506 -10.14 -11.49 -56.02
C VAL A 506 -9.47 -11.02 -57.31
N ALA A 507 -9.14 -9.73 -57.41
CA ALA A 507 -8.41 -9.20 -58.56
C ALA A 507 -6.99 -9.80 -58.66
N SER A 508 -6.29 -9.97 -57.53
CA SER A 508 -4.93 -10.55 -57.50
C SER A 508 -4.85 -11.97 -58.04
N TYR A 509 -5.89 -12.79 -57.83
CA TYR A 509 -5.94 -14.16 -58.37
C TYR A 509 -6.12 -14.16 -59.90
N LYS A 510 -6.89 -13.21 -60.44
CA LYS A 510 -7.07 -13.07 -61.89
C LYS A 510 -5.79 -12.64 -62.61
N GLU A 511 -4.96 -11.83 -61.97
CA GLU A 511 -3.65 -11.46 -62.52
C GLU A 511 -2.66 -12.61 -62.47
N LYS A 512 -2.72 -13.45 -61.44
CA LYS A 512 -1.90 -14.67 -61.33
C LYS A 512 -2.25 -15.68 -62.42
N ASP A 513 -3.55 -15.90 -62.68
CA ASP A 513 -4.04 -16.83 -63.70
C ASP A 513 -3.82 -16.33 -65.15
N GLY A 514 -3.49 -15.05 -65.34
CA GLY A 514 -3.21 -14.46 -66.66
C GLY A 514 -1.73 -14.43 -67.06
N ASN A 515 -0.83 -14.85 -66.17
CA ASN A 515 0.62 -14.79 -66.34
C ASN A 515 1.30 -16.18 -66.43
N ASP A 516 0.49 -17.25 -66.53
CA ASP A 516 0.93 -18.63 -66.79
C ASP A 516 0.84 -19.01 -68.28
#